data_AF-A0A2P4PP26-F1
#
_entry.id   AF-A0A2P4PP26-F1
#
_cell.length_a   1.000
_cell.length_b   1.000
_cell.length_c   1.000
_cell.angle_alpha   90.00
_cell.angle_beta   90.00
_cell.angle_gamma   90.00
#
_symmetry.space_group_name_H-M   'P 1'
#
loop_
_entity.id
_entity.type
_entity.pdbx_description
1 polymer ?
#
loop_
_entity_poly.entity_id
_entity_poly.type
_entity_poly.pdbx_seq_one_letter_code
_entity_poly.pdbx_strand_id
1 'polypeptide(L)' 'IIKHPMDLSTINLKLKNNQYKSLEGFEKDIRLIFHNCYTYNEAGSEICYL' A
#
# COMPACT_ATOMS: atom_id res chain seq x y z
N ILE A 1 -7.53 -13.38 -1.07
CA ILE A 1 -7.98 -12.39 -0.06
C ILE A 1 -7.57 -10.99 -0.51
N ILE A 2 -6.28 -10.67 -0.65
CA ILE A 2 -5.82 -9.41 -1.27
C ILE A 2 -5.84 -9.51 -2.80
N LYS A 3 -6.52 -8.57 -3.46
CA LYS A 3 -6.66 -8.53 -4.94
C LYS A 3 -5.62 -7.65 -5.62
N HIS A 4 -5.11 -6.64 -4.91
CA HIS A 4 -4.14 -5.67 -5.43
C HIS A 4 -3.00 -5.50 -4.41
N PRO A 5 -1.97 -6.36 -4.45
CA PRO A 5 -0.81 -6.22 -3.58
C PRO A 5 -0.11 -4.87 -3.79
N MET A 6 0.42 -4.30 -2.72
CA MET A 6 1.19 -3.07 -2.74
C MET A 6 2.18 -3.04 -1.57
N ASP A 7 3.35 -2.46 -1.80
CA ASP A 7 4.43 -2.30 -0.82
C ASP A 7 5.30 -1.08 -1.17
N LEU A 8 6.12 -0.63 -0.21
CA LEU A 8 6.95 0.57 -0.37
C LEU A 8 8.03 0.44 -1.45
N SER A 9 8.54 -0.76 -1.73
CA SER A 9 9.53 -0.98 -2.80
C SER A 9 8.87 -0.83 -4.17
N THR A 10 7.64 -1.34 -4.32
CA THR A 10 6.83 -1.13 -5.54
C THR A 10 6.53 0.37 -5.74
N ILE A 11 6.12 1.08 -4.69
CA ILE A 11 5.87 2.54 -4.76
C ILE A 11 7.13 3.30 -5.17
N ASN A 12 8.29 2.96 -4.60
CA ASN A 12 9.57 3.58 -4.95
C ASN A 12 9.93 3.35 -6.44
N LEU A 13 9.68 2.15 -6.97
CA LEU A 13 9.89 1.85 -8.38
C LEU A 13 8.96 2.69 -9.28
N LYS A 14 7.68 2.82 -8.90
CA LYS A 14 6.70 3.64 -9.64
C LYS A 14 7.09 5.12 -9.66
N LEU A 15 7.61 5.65 -8.55
CA LEU A 15 8.16 7.01 -8.47
C LEU A 15 9.36 7.19 -9.39
N LYS A 16 10.38 6.32 -9.29
CA LYS A 16 11.59 6.38 -10.12
C LYS A 16 11.30 6.30 -11.62
N ASN A 17 10.23 5.60 -11.99
CA ASN A 17 9.80 5.42 -13.37
C ASN A 17 8.74 6.45 -13.83
N ASN A 18 8.49 7.53 -13.07
CA ASN A 18 7.48 8.56 -13.38
C ASN A 18 6.08 7.99 -13.69
N GLN A 19 5.68 6.91 -13.00
CA GLN A 19 4.40 6.23 -13.25
C GLN A 19 3.21 6.88 -12.51
N TYR A 20 3.48 7.78 -11.56
CA TYR A 20 2.45 8.57 -10.93
C TYR A 20 2.20 9.85 -11.73
N LYS A 21 1.00 9.93 -12.33
CA LYS A 21 0.54 11.12 -13.06
C LYS A 21 0.08 12.26 -12.14
N SER A 22 -0.15 11.95 -10.86
CA SER A 22 -0.65 12.89 -9.87
C SER A 22 -0.32 12.41 -8.45
N LEU A 23 -0.38 13.35 -7.49
CA LEU A 23 -0.15 13.07 -6.08
C LEU A 23 -1.19 12.10 -5.51
N GLU A 24 -2.43 12.19 -5.96
CA GLU A 24 -3.53 11.32 -5.54
C GLU A 24 -3.28 9.87 -5.94
N GLY A 25 -2.59 9.63 -7.07
CA GLY A 25 -2.19 8.28 -7.48
C GLY A 25 -1.17 7.66 -6.51
N PHE A 26 -0.21 8.45 -6.06
CA PHE A 26 0.77 8.04 -5.06
C PHE A 26 0.13 7.80 -3.69
N GLU A 27 -0.71 8.73 -3.24
CA GLU A 27 -1.45 8.61 -1.97
C GLU A 27 -2.32 7.34 -1.93
N LYS A 28 -2.99 7.01 -3.04
CA LYS A 28 -3.82 5.81 -3.14
C LYS A 28 -3.02 4.54 -2.90
N ASP A 29 -1.82 4.43 -3.44
CA ASP A 29 -0.98 3.24 -3.22
C ASP A 29 -0.47 3.17 -1.79
N ILE A 30 -0.13 4.30 -1.16
CA ILE A 30 0.24 4.34 0.25
C ILE A 30 -0.92 3.83 1.12
N ARG A 31 -2.15 4.32 0.89
CA ARG A 31 -3.34 3.85 1.62
C ARG A 31 -3.63 2.37 1.37
N LEU A 32 -3.35 1.88 0.16
CA LEU A 32 -3.56 0.49 -0.20
C LEU A 32 -2.67 -0.46 0.60
N ILE A 33 -1.45 -0.05 0.98
CA ILE A 33 -0.58 -0.85 1.87
C ILE A 33 -1.30 -1.11 3.20
N PHE A 34 -1.81 -0.07 3.85
CA PHE A 34 -2.51 -0.19 5.12
C PHE A 34 -3.83 -0.95 4.97
N HIS A 35 -4.60 -0.67 3.91
CA HIS A 35 -5.84 -1.40 3.65
C HIS A 35 -5.60 -2.90 3.48
N ASN A 36 -4.58 -3.28 2.73
CA ASN A 36 -4.20 -4.69 2.55
C ASN A 36 -3.73 -5.30 3.88
N CYS A 37 -2.97 -4.55 4.67
CA CYS A 37 -2.53 -4.97 6.00
C CYS A 37 -3.73 -5.32 6.89
N TYR A 38 -4.71 -4.42 7.02
CA TYR A 38 -5.90 -4.66 7.85
C TYR A 38 -6.84 -5.72 7.28
N THR A 39 -6.84 -5.92 5.97
CA THR A 39 -7.69 -6.95 5.32
C THR A 39 -7.11 -8.35 5.48
N TYR A 40 -5.79 -8.47 5.55
CA TYR A 40 -5.12 -9.78 5.66
C TYR A 40 -4.86 -10.20 7.11
N ASN A 41 -4.50 -9.26 7.97
CA ASN A 41 -4.11 -9.56 9.36
C ASN A 41 -5.31 -9.53 10.30
N GLU A 42 -5.30 -10.39 11.32
CA GLU A 42 -6.35 -10.41 12.34
C GLU A 42 -6.35 -9.11 13.15
N ALA A 43 -7.57 -8.61 13.44
CA ALA A 43 -7.75 -7.48 14.34
C ALA A 43 -7.21 -7.84 15.73
N GLY A 44 -6.26 -7.02 16.22
CA GLY A 44 -5.57 -7.31 17.48
C GLY A 44 -4.14 -7.85 17.31
N SER A 45 -3.73 -8.21 16.10
CA SER A 45 -2.34 -8.58 15.83
C SER A 45 -1.40 -7.37 15.97
N GLU A 46 -0.14 -7.62 16.38
CA GLU A 46 0.89 -6.57 16.50
C GLU A 46 1.04 -5.77 15.20
N ILE A 47 0.90 -6.45 14.06
CA ILE A 47 0.96 -5.87 12.72
C ILE A 47 -0.21 -4.90 12.44
N CYS A 48 -1.40 -5.14 13.01
CA CYS A 48 -2.58 -4.30 12.81
C CYS A 48 -2.57 -3.02 13.68
N TYR A 49 -1.69 -2.94 14.68
CA TYR A 49 -1.56 -1.77 15.56
C TYR A 49 -0.39 -0.83 15.19
N LEU A 50 0.41 -1.21 14.20
CA LEU A 50 1.44 -0.38 13.58
C LEU A 50 0.86 0.51 12.46
#